data_AF-A0A8T5PIS7-F1
#
_entry.id   AF-A0A8T5PIS7-F1
#
_cell.length_a   1.000
_cell.length_b   1.000
_cell.length_c   1.000
_cell.angle_alpha   90.00
_cell.angle_beta   90.00
_cell.angle_gamma   90.00
#
_symmetry.space_group_name_H-M   'P 1'
#
loop_
_entity.id
_entity.type
_entity.pdbx_description
1 polymer ?
#
loop_
_entity_poly.entity_id
_entity_poly.type
_entity_poly.pdbx_seq_one_letter_code
_entity_poly.pdbx_strand_id
1 'polypeptide(L)'
;MLKEVLITIGLFFTNFFVPDFGSQFLVALGIGLILPEKVVEPIHKIILKIPGVKKFESVLSKNKRLQTIIPRIIAGYFFTYLIGAICLLLAYLLG
;
A
#
# COMPACT_ATOMS: atom_id res chain seq x y z
N MET A 1 2.06 -26.50 2.42
CA MET A 1 2.85 -25.51 3.19
C MET A 1 3.19 -24.23 2.44
N LEU A 2 4.13 -24.20 1.48
CA LEU A 2 4.54 -22.93 0.83
C LEU A 2 3.38 -22.21 0.13
N LYS A 3 2.53 -22.97 -0.60
CA LYS A 3 1.33 -22.45 -1.26
C LYS A 3 0.33 -21.83 -0.27
N GLU A 4 0.10 -22.47 0.87
CA GLU A 4 -0.82 -21.97 1.91
C GLU A 4 -0.30 -20.68 2.52
N VAL A 5 1.01 -20.60 2.82
CA VAL A 5 1.64 -19.37 3.31
C VAL A 5 1.48 -18.22 2.31
N LEU A 6 1.71 -18.48 1.02
CA LEU A 6 1.54 -17.49 -0.04
C LEU A 6 0.08 -17.04 -0.20
N ILE A 7 -0.88 -17.96 -0.08
CA ILE A 7 -2.32 -17.63 -0.10
C ILE A 7 -2.69 -16.78 1.11
N THR A 8 -2.22 -17.13 2.32
CA THR A 8 -2.50 -16.37 3.53
C THR A 8 -1.95 -14.95 3.44
N ILE A 9 -0.68 -14.79 3.04
CA ILE A 9 -0.06 -13.47 2.86
C ILE A 9 -0.76 -12.68 1.75
N GLY A 10 -1.07 -13.35 0.65
CA GLY A 10 -1.79 -12.79 -0.48
C GLY A 10 -3.12 -12.21 -0.06
N LEU A 11 -3.98 -13.04 0.53
CA LEU A 11 -5.29 -12.65 1.03
C LEU A 11 -5.17 -11.57 2.11
N PHE A 12 -4.22 -11.66 3.04
CA PHE A 12 -4.04 -10.65 4.08
C PHE A 12 -3.79 -9.25 3.52
N PHE A 13 -2.98 -9.13 2.46
CA PHE A 13 -2.67 -7.83 1.86
C PHE A 13 -3.64 -7.38 0.77
N THR A 14 -4.44 -8.28 0.18
CA THR A 14 -5.42 -7.94 -0.86
C THR A 14 -6.88 -8.09 -0.41
N ASN A 15 -7.17 -8.27 0.89
CA ASN A 15 -8.55 -8.44 1.35
C ASN A 15 -9.33 -7.13 1.23
N PHE A 16 -10.14 -7.01 0.17
CA PHE A 16 -11.00 -5.87 -0.04
C PHE A 16 -12.26 -5.87 0.86
N PHE A 17 -12.62 -7.01 1.45
CA PHE A 17 -13.87 -7.18 2.20
C PHE A 17 -13.74 -6.85 3.69
N VAL A 18 -12.61 -7.19 4.30
CA VAL A 18 -12.26 -6.79 5.66
C VAL A 18 -10.88 -6.15 5.58
N PRO A 19 -10.81 -4.85 5.23
CA PRO A 19 -9.54 -4.16 5.26
C PRO A 19 -9.11 -4.13 6.73
N ASP A 20 -8.06 -4.86 7.08
CA ASP A 20 -7.42 -4.69 8.38
C ASP A 20 -6.65 -3.37 8.34
N PHE A 21 -7.40 -2.29 8.55
CA PHE A 21 -6.89 -0.93 8.55
C PHE A 21 -5.83 -0.72 9.63
N GLY A 22 -5.72 -1.58 10.65
CA GLY A 22 -4.71 -1.46 11.69
C GLY A 22 -3.38 -2.05 11.27
N SER A 23 -3.35 -3.37 11.06
CA SER A 23 -2.10 -4.09 10.79
C SER A 23 -1.54 -3.77 9.40
N GLN A 24 -2.38 -3.68 8.38
CA GLN A 24 -1.96 -3.32 7.03
C GLN A 24 -1.44 -1.88 6.98
N PHE A 25 -2.02 -0.97 7.76
CA PHE A 25 -1.52 0.40 7.89
C PHE A 25 -0.14 0.45 8.51
N LEU A 26 0.11 -0.30 9.58
CA LEU A 26 1.42 -0.34 10.22
C LEU A 26 2.50 -0.90 9.28
N VAL A 27 2.17 -1.98 8.56
CA VAL A 27 3.07 -2.56 7.56
C VAL A 27 3.30 -1.58 6.40
N ALA A 28 2.24 -0.97 5.86
CA ALA A 28 2.32 0.04 4.81
C ALA A 28 3.16 1.26 5.24
N LEU A 29 2.95 1.78 6.45
CA LEU A 29 3.74 2.86 7.01
C LEU A 29 5.21 2.45 7.14
N GLY A 30 5.50 1.25 7.65
CA GLY A 30 6.85 0.72 7.75
C GLY A 30 7.54 0.65 6.39
N ILE A 31 6.88 0.06 5.39
CA ILE A 31 7.38 0.00 4.01
C ILE A 31 7.57 1.42 3.44
N GLY A 32 6.59 2.29 3.60
CA GLY A 32 6.61 3.67 3.12
C GLY A 32 7.71 4.55 3.73
N LEU A 33 8.09 4.27 4.97
CA LEU A 33 9.20 4.97 5.65
C LEU A 33 10.56 4.49 5.15
N ILE A 34 10.70 3.21 4.83
CA ILE A 34 11.94 2.62 4.30
C ILE A 34 12.17 3.02 2.83
N LEU A 35 11.09 3.26 2.08
CA LEU A 35 11.19 3.61 0.67
C LEU A 35 11.90 4.96 0.44
N PRO A 36 12.82 5.02 -0.55
CA PRO A 36 13.45 6.27 -0.93
C PRO A 36 12.44 7.19 -1.64
N GLU A 37 12.60 8.51 -1.46
CA GLU A 37 11.65 9.50 -2.00
C GLU A 37 11.51 9.40 -3.52
N LYS A 38 12.58 9.03 -4.23
CA LYS A 38 12.58 8.80 -5.68
C LYS A 38 11.58 7.73 -6.13
N VAL A 39 11.19 6.81 -5.25
CA VAL A 39 10.16 5.76 -5.52
C VAL A 39 8.79 6.22 -5.04
N VAL A 40 8.71 6.93 -3.92
CA VAL A 40 7.45 7.44 -3.36
C VAL A 40 6.82 8.49 -4.27
N GLU A 41 7.61 9.42 -4.79
CA GLU A 41 7.13 10.55 -5.59
C GLU A 41 6.40 10.15 -6.89
N PRO A 42 6.91 9.23 -7.74
CA PRO A 42 6.18 8.77 -8.92
C PRO A 42 4.88 8.04 -8.57
N ILE A 43 4.90 7.19 -7.52
CA ILE A 43 3.70 6.47 -7.06
C ILE A 43 2.65 7.47 -6.57
N HIS A 44 3.07 8.46 -5.79
CA HIS A 44 2.20 9.53 -5.33
C HIS A 44 1.59 10.31 -6.51
N LYS A 45 2.40 10.71 -7.50
CA LYS A 45 1.91 11.40 -8.72
C LYS A 45 0.89 10.57 -9.49
N ILE A 46 1.05 9.25 -9.56
CA ILE A 46 0.08 8.35 -10.20
C ILE A 46 -1.22 8.33 -9.40
N ILE A 47 -1.14 8.17 -8.08
CA ILE A 47 -2.31 8.04 -7.21
C ILE A 47 -3.08 9.35 -7.08
N LEU A 48 -2.41 10.51 -7.18
CA LEU A 48 -3.06 11.81 -7.24
C LEU A 48 -3.93 12.04 -8.48
N LYS A 49 -3.75 11.23 -9.54
CA LYS A 49 -4.64 11.26 -10.71
C LYS A 49 -5.99 10.60 -10.43
N ILE A 50 -6.11 9.82 -9.35
CA ILE A 50 -7.37 9.18 -8.97
C ILE A 50 -8.33 10.25 -8.44
N PRO A 51 -9.55 10.35 -9.00
CA PRO A 51 -10.54 11.31 -8.54
C PRO A 51 -10.88 11.07 -7.06
N GLY A 52 -10.85 12.12 -6.25
CA GLY A 52 -11.09 12.07 -4.79
C GLY A 52 -9.82 12.16 -3.96
N VAL A 53 -8.70 11.58 -4.39
CA VAL A 53 -7.44 11.58 -3.63
C VAL A 53 -6.85 12.99 -3.54
N LYS A 54 -6.83 13.74 -4.65
CA LYS A 54 -6.34 15.13 -4.67
C LYS A 54 -7.12 16.04 -3.72
N LYS A 55 -8.44 15.83 -3.59
CA LYS A 55 -9.29 16.60 -2.67
C LYS A 55 -9.00 16.22 -1.22
N PHE A 56 -8.86 14.92 -0.94
CA PHE A 56 -8.49 14.41 0.38
C PHE A 56 -7.13 14.95 0.84
N GLU A 57 -6.12 14.88 -0.04
CA GLU A 57 -4.78 15.43 0.23
C GLU A 57 -4.86 16.93 0.52
N SER A 58 -5.59 17.71 -0.27
CA SER A 58 -5.71 19.17 -0.06
C SER A 58 -6.32 19.56 1.28
N VAL A 59 -7.20 18.72 1.84
CA VAL A 59 -7.84 18.96 3.15
C VAL A 59 -6.87 18.63 4.28
N LEU A 60 -6.09 17.56 4.13
CA LEU A 60 -5.12 17.09 5.12
C LEU A 60 -3.76 17.80 5.06
N SER A 61 -3.42 18.40 3.91
CA SER A 61 -2.15 19.08 3.66
C SER A 61 -2.01 20.41 4.41
N LYS A 62 -3.03 20.81 5.19
CA LYS A 62 -2.95 21.94 6.14
C LYS A 62 -1.82 21.78 7.17
N ASN A 63 -1.32 20.56 7.38
CA ASN A 63 -0.23 20.26 8.31
C ASN A 63 1.02 19.78 7.56
N LYS A 64 2.17 20.45 7.76
CA LYS A 64 3.43 20.14 7.06
C LYS A 64 3.90 18.70 7.26
N ARG A 65 3.66 18.11 8.43
CA ARG A 65 4.02 16.71 8.72
C ARG A 65 3.19 15.72 7.90
N LEU A 66 1.91 16.02 7.68
CA LEU A 66 1.01 15.13 6.93
C LEU A 66 1.34 15.14 5.42
N GLN A 67 1.83 16.25 4.88
CA GLN A 67 2.28 16.32 3.49
C GLN A 67 3.42 15.34 3.18
N THR A 68 4.28 15.03 4.15
CA THR A 68 5.38 14.07 3.96
C THR A 68 4.96 12.63 4.23
N ILE A 69 4.07 12.42 5.20
CA ILE A 69 3.66 11.10 5.66
C ILE A 69 2.61 10.46 4.74
N ILE A 70 1.65 11.25 4.24
CA ILE A 70 0.56 10.74 3.39
C ILE A 70 1.09 10.07 2.10
N PRO A 71 2.00 10.69 1.32
CA PRO A 71 2.58 10.05 0.14
C PRO A 71 3.28 8.73 0.46
N ARG A 72 3.97 8.66 1.61
CA ARG A 72 4.68 7.46 2.07
C ARG A 72 3.71 6.34 2.46
N ILE A 73 2.65 6.65 3.19
CA ILE A 73 1.59 5.69 3.52
C ILE A 73 0.94 5.17 2.25
N ILE A 74 0.58 6.07 1.33
CA ILE A 74 -0.03 5.72 0.05
C ILE A 74 0.88 4.77 -0.75
N ALA A 75 2.19 5.09 -0.84
CA ALA A 75 3.16 4.22 -1.48
C ALA A 75 3.28 2.87 -0.77
N GLY A 76 3.28 2.88 0.57
CA GLY A 76 3.25 1.67 1.38
C GLY A 76 2.06 0.77 1.10
N TYR A 77 0.86 1.35 0.97
CA TYR A 77 -0.34 0.62 0.58
C TYR A 77 -0.18 0.02 -0.81
N PHE A 78 0.29 0.80 -1.79
CA PHE A 78 0.55 0.30 -3.13
C PHE A 78 1.46 -0.96 -3.11
N PHE A 79 2.55 -0.92 -2.33
CA PHE A 79 3.46 -2.06 -2.21
C PHE A 79 2.89 -3.24 -1.44
N THR A 80 2.09 -3.02 -0.38
CA THR A 80 1.43 -4.15 0.31
C THR A 80 0.48 -4.88 -0.65
N TYR A 81 -0.34 -4.16 -1.41
CA TYR A 81 -1.17 -4.75 -2.46
C TYR A 81 -0.36 -5.46 -3.54
N LEU A 82 0.77 -4.88 -3.98
CA LEU A 82 1.65 -5.50 -4.97
C LEU A 82 2.25 -6.82 -4.44
N ILE A 83 2.74 -6.83 -3.21
CA ILE A 83 3.26 -8.03 -2.54
C ILE A 83 2.17 -9.09 -2.46
N GLY A 84 0.97 -8.72 -2.01
CA GLY A 84 -0.15 -9.64 -1.92
C GLY A 84 -0.53 -10.25 -3.27
N ALA A 85 -0.62 -9.43 -4.32
CA ALA A 85 -0.91 -9.88 -5.68
C ALA A 85 0.17 -10.84 -6.22
N ILE A 86 1.46 -10.55 -5.98
CA ILE A 86 2.57 -11.43 -6.36
C ILE A 86 2.47 -12.76 -5.61
N CYS A 87 2.18 -12.74 -4.31
CA CYS A 87 2.01 -13.96 -3.52
C CYS A 87 0.86 -14.83 -4.05
N LEU A 88 -0.29 -14.24 -4.38
CA LEU A 88 -1.41 -14.96 -4.98
C LEU A 88 -1.06 -15.53 -6.36
N LEU A 89 -0.38 -14.77 -7.20
CA LEU A 89 0.08 -15.22 -8.51
C LEU A 89 1.04 -16.40 -8.40
N LEU A 90 2.02 -16.32 -7.50
CA LEU A 90 2.96 -17.41 -7.24
C LEU A 90 2.24 -18.64 -6.70
N ALA A 91 1.28 -18.48 -5.78
CA ALA A 91 0.48 -19.60 -5.28
C ALA A 91 -0.36 -20.26 -6.38
N TYR A 92 -0.87 -19.48 -7.33
CA TYR A 92 -1.59 -19.99 -8.50
C TYR A 92 -0.66 -20.77 -9.45
N LEU A 93 0.53 -20.25 -9.74
CA LEU A 93 1.53 -20.90 -10.59
C LEU A 93 2.15 -22.15 -9.95
N LEU A 94 2.21 -22.21 -8.62
CA LEU A 94 2.61 -23.39 -7.85
C LEU A 94 1.54 -24.50 -7.82
N GLY A 95 0.42 -24.30 -8.53
CA GLY A 95 -0.60 -25.27 -8.94
C GLY A 95 -0.51 -26.65 -8.32
#